data_AF-A0A9D8IFH5-F1
#
_entry.id   AF-A0A9D8IFH5-F1
#
_cell.length_a   1.000
_cell.length_b   1.000
_cell.length_c   1.000
_cell.angle_alpha   90.00
_cell.angle_beta   90.00
_cell.angle_gamma   90.00
#
_symmetry.space_group_name_H-M   'P 1'
#
loop_
_entity.id
_entity.type
_entity.pdbx_description
1 polymer ?
#
loop_
_entity_poly.entity_id
_entity_poly.type
_entity_poly.pdbx_seq_one_letter_code
_entity_poly.pdbx_strand_id
1 'polypeptide(L)'
;MVNYYNILEVHEEVSAEEIKRSFRTLIKKYHPDTNGPNKSWAESKTKIIIQAYKTLSNSHSRKQYDLLFRHSRHKQDTVRETKQKTPANESEKITIDIRIIFSYLLNGHASKAIEKYEYLLNASPDLDFFLHLNHRDFIDCKFLLAEAYEKSGKYEISIKLYEYILEKGKQLSDRQHLLEETKERIRNIYCRKLTKKASPDKALLHYQKLLQLDLCKNEKAFIYKKMAECHLKLQDYENALKHLHIALSLKPKLQGLNKLKIKLNQYLQNSVI
;
A
#
# COMPACT_ATOMS: atom_id res chain seq x y z
N MET A 1 7.99 14.53 -16.48
CA MET A 1 9.46 14.57 -16.57
C MET A 1 9.84 15.48 -17.74
N VAL A 2 10.86 16.33 -17.60
CA VAL A 2 11.27 17.28 -18.66
C VAL A 2 12.08 16.55 -19.73
N ASN A 3 11.80 16.79 -21.02
CA ASN A 3 12.52 16.19 -22.14
C ASN A 3 13.78 17.00 -22.49
N TYR A 4 14.96 16.48 -22.15
CA TYR A 4 16.25 17.10 -22.39
C TYR A 4 16.67 17.05 -23.86
N TYR A 5 16.20 16.08 -24.63
CA TYR A 5 16.42 16.01 -26.07
C TYR A 5 15.70 17.17 -26.78
N ASN A 6 14.46 17.46 -26.38
CA ASN A 6 13.70 18.60 -26.90
C ASN A 6 14.32 19.95 -26.49
N ILE A 7 14.87 20.06 -25.28
CA ILE A 7 15.57 21.28 -24.83
C ILE A 7 16.81 21.54 -25.67
N LEU A 8 17.52 20.47 -26.06
CA LEU A 8 18.67 20.54 -26.93
C LEU A 8 18.30 20.46 -28.42
N GLU A 9 17.01 20.52 -28.78
CA GLU A 9 16.53 20.48 -30.17
C GLU A 9 17.13 19.31 -31.00
N VAL A 10 17.30 18.14 -30.37
CA VAL A 10 17.90 16.94 -30.98
C VAL A 10 17.01 15.70 -30.80
N HIS A 11 17.20 14.69 -31.66
CA HIS A 11 16.51 13.41 -31.56
C HIS A 11 17.05 12.54 -30.40
N GLU A 12 16.30 11.53 -29.95
CA GLU A 12 16.73 10.65 -28.85
C GLU A 12 17.88 9.71 -29.21
N GLU A 13 17.96 9.35 -30.49
CA GLU A 13 19.01 8.46 -31.05
C GLU A 13 20.25 9.23 -31.54
N VAL A 14 20.32 10.52 -31.21
CA VAL A 14 21.40 11.43 -31.62
C VAL A 14 22.76 11.02 -31.04
N SER A 15 23.81 11.26 -31.81
CA SER A 15 25.20 11.05 -31.38
C SER A 15 25.64 12.08 -30.31
N ALA A 16 26.68 11.74 -29.54
CA ALA A 16 27.22 12.68 -28.54
C ALA A 16 27.81 13.95 -29.18
N GLU A 17 28.30 13.85 -30.42
CA GLU A 17 28.87 14.95 -31.19
C GLU A 17 27.80 15.97 -31.60
N GLU A 18 26.64 15.49 -32.03
CA GLU A 18 25.48 16.31 -32.38
C GLU A 18 24.85 16.98 -31.15
N ILE A 19 24.79 16.29 -29.99
CA ILE A 19 24.39 16.88 -28.70
C ILE A 19 25.30 18.06 -28.36
N LYS A 20 26.62 17.89 -28.53
CA LYS A 20 27.62 18.94 -28.26
C LYS A 20 27.52 20.09 -29.26
N ARG A 21 27.23 19.81 -30.53
CA ARG A 21 27.01 20.83 -31.56
C ARG A 21 25.77 21.66 -31.24
N SER A 22 24.65 21.03 -30.92
CA SER A 22 23.41 21.74 -30.60
C SER A 22 23.54 22.59 -29.33
N PHE A 23 24.16 22.05 -28.27
CA PHE A 23 24.45 22.80 -27.06
C PHE A 23 25.22 24.11 -27.33
N ARG A 24 26.26 24.06 -28.16
CA ARG A 24 27.05 25.26 -28.51
C ARG A 24 26.22 26.30 -29.24
N THR A 25 25.34 25.87 -30.14
CA THR A 25 24.43 26.77 -30.88
C THR A 25 23.43 27.43 -29.93
N LEU A 26 22.82 26.66 -29.04
CA LEU A 26 21.80 27.13 -28.11
C LEU A 26 22.37 28.07 -27.04
N ILE A 27 23.57 27.80 -26.51
CA ILE A 27 24.22 28.70 -25.54
C ILE A 27 24.55 30.05 -26.17
N LYS A 28 25.02 30.09 -27.41
CA LYS A 28 25.26 31.37 -28.11
C LYS A 28 23.97 32.14 -28.35
N LYS A 29 22.88 31.43 -28.67
CA LYS A 29 21.55 32.01 -28.93
C LYS A 29 20.91 32.58 -27.65
N TYR A 30 21.07 31.91 -26.51
CA TYR A 30 20.40 32.27 -25.25
C TYR A 30 21.35 32.86 -24.20
N HIS A 31 22.55 33.29 -24.57
CA HIS A 31 23.50 33.89 -23.63
C HIS A 31 22.91 35.18 -23.02
N PRO A 32 23.06 35.41 -21.70
CA PRO A 32 22.53 36.61 -21.05
C PRO A 32 23.13 37.90 -21.62
N ASP A 33 24.39 37.85 -22.06
CA ASP A 33 25.08 39.03 -22.63
C ASP A 33 24.60 39.41 -24.03
N THR A 34 24.09 38.47 -24.83
CA THR A 34 23.57 38.73 -26.17
C THR A 34 22.06 39.03 -26.19
N ASN A 35 21.38 38.86 -25.05
CA ASN A 35 19.93 39.02 -24.89
C ASN A 35 19.56 40.08 -23.85
N GLY A 36 20.27 41.21 -23.85
CA GLY A 36 20.17 42.31 -22.88
C GLY A 36 18.76 42.68 -22.38
N PRO A 37 17.77 42.98 -23.24
CA PRO A 37 16.42 43.35 -22.79
C PRO A 37 15.62 42.18 -22.17
N ASN A 38 16.03 40.93 -22.41
CA ASN A 38 15.36 39.70 -21.95
C ASN A 38 16.27 38.85 -21.05
N LYS A 39 17.19 39.49 -20.32
CA LYS A 39 18.25 38.81 -19.54
C LYS A 39 17.72 37.71 -18.61
N SER A 40 16.66 37.97 -17.86
CA SER A 40 16.05 36.99 -16.93
C SER A 40 15.51 35.74 -17.65
N TRP A 41 14.92 35.92 -18.84
CA TRP A 41 14.45 34.81 -19.67
C TRP A 41 15.61 34.01 -20.28
N ALA A 42 16.64 34.70 -20.76
CA ALA A 42 17.86 34.12 -21.31
C ALA A 42 18.64 33.30 -20.26
N GLU A 43 18.74 33.80 -19.03
CA GLU A 43 19.33 33.09 -17.89
C GLU A 43 18.55 31.81 -17.57
N SER A 44 17.22 31.90 -17.52
CA SER A 44 16.36 30.75 -17.24
C SER A 44 16.49 29.67 -18.32
N LYS A 45 16.51 30.05 -19.59
CA LYS A 45 16.72 29.12 -20.72
C LYS A 45 18.11 28.50 -20.70
N THR A 46 19.13 29.32 -20.47
CA THR A 46 20.53 28.87 -20.40
C THR A 46 20.76 27.85 -19.29
N LYS A 47 20.19 28.07 -18.09
CA LYS A 47 20.27 27.10 -16.97
C LYS A 47 19.71 25.73 -17.38
N ILE A 48 18.57 25.71 -18.06
CA ILE A 48 17.90 24.48 -18.49
C ILE A 48 18.71 23.77 -19.59
N ILE A 49 19.28 24.52 -20.54
CA ILE A 49 20.15 24.00 -21.61
C ILE A 49 21.43 23.36 -21.03
N ILE A 50 22.07 24.01 -20.05
CA ILE A 50 23.25 23.48 -19.36
C ILE A 50 22.91 22.17 -18.64
N GLN A 51 21.77 22.14 -17.95
CA GLN A 51 21.33 20.94 -17.22
C GLN A 51 21.04 19.77 -18.17
N ALA A 52 20.40 20.04 -19.31
CA ALA A 52 20.13 19.03 -20.33
C ALA A 52 21.44 18.48 -20.92
N TYR A 53 22.39 19.35 -21.25
CA TYR A 53 23.69 18.93 -21.78
C TYR A 53 24.50 18.13 -20.77
N LYS A 54 24.57 18.55 -19.50
CA LYS A 54 25.25 17.79 -18.43
C LYS A 54 24.71 16.36 -18.31
N THR A 55 23.40 16.20 -18.46
CA THR A 55 22.74 14.90 -18.34
C THR A 55 22.96 14.02 -19.58
N LEU A 56 22.86 14.59 -20.78
CA LEU A 56 22.91 13.83 -22.05
C LEU A 56 24.32 13.62 -22.61
N SER A 57 25.29 14.45 -22.21
CA SER A 57 26.68 14.33 -22.70
C SER A 57 27.46 13.17 -22.08
N ASN A 58 27.10 12.74 -20.87
CA ASN A 58 27.72 11.60 -20.20
C ASN A 58 26.92 10.32 -20.48
N SER A 59 27.59 9.25 -20.95
CA SER A 59 26.92 7.99 -21.29
C SER A 59 26.19 7.34 -20.11
N HIS A 60 26.76 7.39 -18.90
CA HIS A 60 26.14 6.83 -17.70
C HIS A 60 24.90 7.63 -17.27
N SER A 61 25.02 8.96 -17.22
CA SER A 61 23.91 9.85 -16.86
C SER A 61 22.80 9.85 -17.91
N ARG A 62 23.15 9.73 -19.21
CA ARG A 62 22.19 9.56 -20.31
C ARG A 62 21.41 8.26 -20.16
N LYS A 63 22.07 7.14 -19.87
CA LYS A 63 21.39 5.85 -19.63
C LYS A 63 20.41 5.91 -18.46
N GLN A 64 20.81 6.50 -17.33
CA GLN A 64 19.92 6.67 -16.18
C GLN A 64 18.73 7.59 -16.49
N TYR A 65 18.99 8.69 -17.20
CA TYR A 65 17.96 9.59 -17.67
C TYR A 65 16.98 8.89 -18.62
N ASP A 66 17.48 8.12 -19.59
CA ASP A 66 16.66 7.40 -20.56
C ASP A 66 15.79 6.33 -19.89
N LEU A 67 16.31 5.63 -18.86
CA LEU A 67 15.53 4.67 -18.07
C LEU A 67 14.37 5.36 -17.35
N LEU A 68 14.64 6.46 -16.65
CA LEU A 68 13.61 7.24 -15.94
C LEU A 68 12.62 7.91 -16.90
N PHE A 69 13.10 8.37 -18.05
CA PHE A 69 12.32 9.01 -19.09
C PHE A 69 11.40 8.02 -19.80
N ARG A 70 11.88 6.80 -20.08
CA ARG A 70 11.06 5.68 -20.59
C ARG A 70 10.03 5.23 -19.56
N HIS A 71 10.38 5.10 -18.29
CA HIS A 71 9.39 4.80 -17.24
C HIS A 71 8.33 5.91 -17.09
N SER A 72 8.72 7.17 -17.27
CA SER A 72 7.80 8.31 -17.25
C SER A 72 6.92 8.38 -18.49
N ARG A 73 7.43 8.03 -19.68
CA ARG A 73 6.63 7.87 -20.91
C ARG A 73 5.66 6.72 -20.79
N HIS A 74 6.10 5.55 -20.32
CA HIS A 74 5.22 4.42 -20.05
C HIS A 74 4.10 4.78 -19.07
N LYS A 75 4.31 5.70 -18.13
CA LYS A 75 3.29 6.21 -17.19
C LYS A 75 2.34 7.25 -17.82
N GLN A 76 2.76 7.93 -18.89
CA GLN A 76 1.95 8.92 -19.63
C GLN A 76 1.22 8.31 -20.84
N ASP A 77 1.83 7.35 -21.53
CA ASP A 77 1.22 6.59 -22.61
C ASP A 77 0.11 5.68 -22.08
N THR A 78 0.22 5.18 -20.85
CA THR A 78 -0.89 4.45 -20.18
C THR A 78 -2.06 5.33 -19.77
N VAL A 79 -1.87 6.65 -19.75
CA VAL A 79 -2.93 7.64 -19.49
C VAL A 79 -3.47 8.25 -20.79
N ARG A 80 -2.75 8.15 -21.91
CA ARG A 80 -3.17 8.64 -23.24
C ARG A 80 -3.76 7.54 -24.12
N GLU A 81 -3.30 6.30 -24.02
CA GLU A 81 -3.85 5.14 -24.76
C GLU A 81 -5.24 4.73 -24.27
N THR A 82 -5.66 5.14 -23.06
CA THR A 82 -7.03 4.92 -22.55
C THR A 82 -8.11 5.74 -23.27
N LYS A 83 -7.76 6.59 -24.25
CA LYS A 83 -8.76 7.30 -25.07
C LYS A 83 -8.96 6.78 -26.49
N GLN A 84 -8.09 5.94 -27.04
CA GLN A 84 -8.26 5.44 -28.42
C GLN A 84 -7.58 4.08 -28.64
N LYS A 85 -8.22 3.00 -28.18
CA LYS A 85 -8.13 1.64 -28.76
C LYS A 85 -9.22 0.80 -28.10
N THR A 86 -10.16 0.30 -28.89
CA THR A 86 -11.07 -0.78 -28.49
C THR A 86 -10.20 -1.99 -28.13
N PRO A 87 -10.35 -2.58 -26.92
CA PRO A 87 -9.55 -3.72 -26.51
C PRO A 87 -9.88 -4.93 -27.39
N ALA A 88 -8.86 -5.56 -27.97
CA ALA A 88 -9.03 -6.70 -28.89
C ALA A 88 -9.23 -8.03 -28.15
N ASN A 89 -8.83 -8.13 -26.87
CA ASN A 89 -8.99 -9.32 -26.03
C ASN A 89 -9.44 -8.97 -24.60
N GLU A 90 -10.28 -9.80 -23.97
CA GLU A 90 -10.83 -9.59 -22.62
C GLU A 90 -9.74 -9.49 -21.53
N SER A 91 -8.64 -10.23 -21.67
CA SER A 91 -7.51 -10.20 -20.71
C SER A 91 -6.76 -8.87 -20.71
N GLU A 92 -6.64 -8.20 -21.86
CA GLU A 92 -6.03 -6.87 -21.96
C GLU A 92 -6.91 -5.80 -21.31
N LYS A 93 -8.24 -5.92 -21.48
CA LYS A 93 -9.22 -5.04 -20.83
C LYS A 93 -9.12 -5.14 -19.30
N ILE A 94 -9.03 -6.36 -18.77
CA ILE A 94 -8.85 -6.62 -17.34
C ILE A 94 -7.53 -6.00 -16.84
N THR A 95 -6.44 -6.18 -17.58
CA THR A 95 -5.13 -5.61 -17.23
C THR A 95 -5.19 -4.09 -17.14
N ILE A 96 -5.83 -3.43 -18.09
CA ILE A 96 -6.00 -1.97 -18.09
C ILE A 96 -6.81 -1.52 -16.88
N ASP A 97 -7.92 -2.20 -16.59
CA ASP A 97 -8.79 -1.84 -15.48
C ASP A 97 -8.09 -2.01 -14.11
N ILE A 98 -7.29 -3.07 -13.94
CA ILE A 98 -6.44 -3.27 -12.75
C ILE A 98 -5.44 -2.12 -12.57
N ARG A 99 -4.80 -1.69 -13.66
CA ARG A 99 -3.82 -0.58 -13.62
C ARG A 99 -4.50 0.76 -13.32
N ILE A 100 -5.72 0.98 -13.79
CA ILE A 100 -6.54 2.14 -13.45
C ILE A 100 -6.85 2.14 -11.95
N ILE A 101 -7.27 1.00 -11.38
CA ILE A 101 -7.50 0.85 -9.94
C ILE A 101 -6.24 1.23 -9.16
N PHE A 102 -5.09 0.67 -9.54
CA PHE A 102 -3.84 0.95 -8.84
C PHE A 102 -3.46 2.44 -8.94
N SER A 103 -3.66 3.06 -10.10
CA SER A 103 -3.46 4.50 -10.28
C SER A 103 -4.37 5.33 -9.38
N TYR A 104 -5.65 4.97 -9.27
CA TYR A 104 -6.57 5.67 -8.35
C TYR A 104 -6.12 5.54 -6.90
N LEU A 105 -5.66 4.37 -6.47
CA LEU A 105 -5.15 4.14 -5.12
C LEU A 105 -3.91 5.01 -4.84
N LEU A 106 -2.93 5.05 -5.75
CA LEU A 106 -1.72 5.86 -5.61
C LEU A 106 -1.99 7.37 -5.55
N ASN A 107 -3.05 7.83 -6.21
CA ASN A 107 -3.44 9.25 -6.22
C ASN A 107 -4.48 9.60 -5.13
N GLY A 108 -4.76 8.68 -4.19
CA GLY A 108 -5.69 8.92 -3.08
C GLY A 108 -7.17 8.90 -3.46
N HIS A 109 -7.53 8.47 -4.67
CA HIS A 109 -8.91 8.33 -5.14
C HIS A 109 -9.53 6.99 -4.72
N ALA A 110 -9.53 6.72 -3.41
CA ALA A 110 -9.97 5.43 -2.84
C ALA A 110 -11.39 5.01 -3.25
N SER A 111 -12.36 5.93 -3.27
CA SER A 111 -13.75 5.62 -3.62
C SER A 111 -13.87 5.13 -5.07
N LYS A 112 -13.19 5.78 -6.01
CA LYS A 112 -13.17 5.39 -7.43
C LYS A 112 -12.48 4.05 -7.64
N ALA A 113 -11.40 3.79 -6.89
CA ALA A 113 -10.71 2.51 -6.91
C ALA A 113 -11.61 1.37 -6.45
N ILE A 114 -12.34 1.55 -5.34
CA ILE A 114 -13.28 0.55 -4.80
C ILE A 114 -14.40 0.28 -5.80
N GLU A 115 -15.05 1.32 -6.33
CA GLU A 115 -16.15 1.17 -7.29
C GLU A 115 -15.71 0.37 -8.52
N LYS A 116 -14.54 0.71 -9.07
CA LYS A 116 -13.97 0.02 -10.24
C LYS A 116 -13.58 -1.43 -9.91
N TYR A 117 -13.06 -1.68 -8.70
CA TYR A 117 -12.73 -3.02 -8.23
C TYR A 117 -13.98 -3.91 -8.05
N GLU A 118 -15.04 -3.37 -7.46
CA GLU A 118 -16.31 -4.10 -7.29
C GLU A 118 -16.97 -4.39 -8.63
N TYR A 119 -16.91 -3.45 -9.57
CA TYR A 119 -17.36 -3.68 -10.95
C TYR A 119 -16.60 -4.84 -11.61
N LEU A 120 -15.28 -4.88 -11.47
CA LEU A 120 -14.47 -5.97 -12.02
C LEU A 120 -14.76 -7.32 -11.39
N LEU A 121 -14.92 -7.37 -10.06
CA LEU A 121 -15.28 -8.62 -9.37
C LEU A 121 -16.63 -9.17 -9.83
N ASN A 122 -17.61 -8.30 -10.08
CA ASN A 122 -18.93 -8.71 -10.57
C ASN A 122 -18.88 -9.21 -12.02
N ALA A 123 -18.02 -8.63 -12.86
CA ALA A 123 -17.84 -9.03 -14.25
C ALA A 123 -16.99 -10.31 -14.39
N SER A 124 -16.06 -10.55 -13.46
CA SER A 124 -15.14 -11.68 -13.50
C SER A 124 -14.86 -12.18 -12.07
N PRO A 125 -15.59 -13.19 -11.59
CA PRO A 125 -15.42 -13.72 -10.24
C PRO A 125 -14.05 -14.37 -9.99
N ASP A 126 -13.45 -14.98 -11.03
CA ASP A 126 -12.16 -15.68 -10.97
C ASP A 126 -10.95 -14.74 -11.18
N LEU A 127 -11.11 -13.45 -10.88
CA LEU A 127 -10.11 -12.43 -11.17
C LEU A 127 -8.86 -12.56 -10.30
N ASP A 128 -7.76 -13.01 -10.89
CA ASP A 128 -6.44 -13.00 -10.25
C ASP A 128 -5.57 -11.83 -10.74
N PHE A 129 -5.34 -10.88 -9.83
CA PHE A 129 -4.48 -9.72 -10.09
C PHE A 129 -3.02 -10.13 -10.34
N PHE A 130 -2.59 -11.33 -9.94
CA PHE A 130 -1.21 -11.81 -10.14
C PHE A 130 -0.84 -11.98 -11.61
N LEU A 131 -1.83 -12.24 -12.47
CA LEU A 131 -1.61 -12.38 -13.91
C LEU A 131 -1.36 -11.05 -14.61
N HIS A 132 -1.69 -9.94 -13.94
CA HIS A 132 -1.76 -8.61 -14.55
C HIS A 132 -0.82 -7.57 -13.92
N LEU A 133 -0.23 -7.90 -12.76
CA LEU A 133 0.72 -7.05 -12.05
C LEU A 133 1.95 -7.86 -11.65
N ASN A 134 3.10 -7.22 -11.69
CA ASN A 134 4.34 -7.73 -11.13
C ASN A 134 4.09 -8.02 -9.64
N HIS A 135 4.72 -9.05 -9.08
CA HIS A 135 4.47 -9.49 -7.70
C HIS A 135 4.61 -8.38 -6.64
N ARG A 136 5.47 -7.37 -6.86
CA ARG A 136 5.61 -6.21 -5.97
C ARG A 136 4.39 -5.28 -6.06
N ASP A 137 4.05 -4.85 -7.27
CA ASP A 137 2.94 -3.93 -7.54
C ASP A 137 1.60 -4.55 -7.15
N PHE A 138 1.47 -5.86 -7.30
CA PHE A 138 0.33 -6.63 -6.84
C PHE A 138 0.11 -6.46 -5.33
N ILE A 139 1.15 -6.67 -4.53
CA ILE A 139 1.07 -6.59 -3.07
C ILE A 139 0.76 -5.16 -2.64
N ASP A 140 1.44 -4.18 -3.25
CA ASP A 140 1.21 -2.77 -2.95
C ASP A 140 -0.23 -2.35 -3.32
N CYS A 141 -0.74 -2.80 -4.47
CA CYS A 141 -2.11 -2.57 -4.88
C CYS A 141 -3.12 -3.20 -3.91
N LYS A 142 -2.93 -4.48 -3.52
CA LYS A 142 -3.83 -5.17 -2.58
C LYS A 142 -3.79 -4.53 -1.20
N PHE A 143 -2.63 -4.08 -0.74
CA PHE A 143 -2.50 -3.39 0.55
C PHE A 143 -3.24 -2.06 0.55
N LEU A 144 -3.04 -1.24 -0.49
CA LEU A 144 -3.75 0.04 -0.63
C LEU A 144 -5.26 -0.16 -0.75
N LEU A 145 -5.69 -1.22 -1.44
CA LEU A 145 -7.10 -1.57 -1.56
C LEU A 145 -7.68 -2.01 -0.20
N ALA A 146 -6.94 -2.80 0.57
CA ALA A 146 -7.34 -3.19 1.93
C ALA A 146 -7.47 -1.97 2.84
N GLU A 147 -6.56 -1.00 2.73
CA GLU A 147 -6.61 0.26 3.47
C GLU A 147 -7.82 1.13 3.05
N ALA A 148 -8.12 1.18 1.75
CA ALA A 148 -9.30 1.87 1.24
C ALA A 148 -10.61 1.25 1.80
N TYR A 149 -10.69 -0.08 1.85
CA TYR A 149 -11.82 -0.78 2.44
C TYR A 149 -11.90 -0.59 3.97
N GLU A 150 -10.77 -0.54 4.66
CA GLU A 150 -10.70 -0.22 6.08
C GLU A 150 -11.27 1.18 6.35
N LYS A 151 -10.85 2.19 5.57
CA LYS A 151 -11.30 3.58 5.69
C LYS A 151 -12.78 3.76 5.39
N SER A 152 -13.33 2.98 4.46
CA SER A 152 -14.77 2.97 4.15
C SER A 152 -15.62 2.17 5.15
N GLY A 153 -15.00 1.50 6.14
CA GLY A 153 -15.71 0.74 7.16
C GLY A 153 -16.13 -0.67 6.74
N LYS A 154 -15.77 -1.12 5.54
CA LYS A 154 -15.99 -2.48 5.03
C LYS A 154 -14.89 -3.43 5.56
N TYR A 155 -14.87 -3.63 6.88
CA TYR A 155 -13.79 -4.31 7.58
C TYR A 155 -13.59 -5.78 7.18
N GLU A 156 -14.65 -6.52 6.88
CA GLU A 156 -14.55 -7.95 6.51
C GLU A 156 -13.79 -8.14 5.19
N ILE A 157 -14.04 -7.28 4.21
CA ILE A 157 -13.34 -7.30 2.92
C ILE A 157 -11.88 -6.89 3.11
N SER A 158 -11.63 -5.86 3.92
CA SER A 158 -10.29 -5.41 4.27
C SER A 158 -9.45 -6.53 4.90
N ILE A 159 -10.01 -7.27 5.88
CA ILE A 159 -9.33 -8.40 6.52
C ILE A 159 -8.97 -9.48 5.51
N LYS A 160 -9.90 -9.89 4.64
CA LYS A 160 -9.64 -10.91 3.60
C LYS A 160 -8.47 -10.51 2.70
N LEU A 161 -8.39 -9.24 2.32
CA LEU A 161 -7.28 -8.72 1.51
C LEU A 161 -5.95 -8.74 2.29
N TYR A 162 -5.96 -8.38 3.57
CA TYR A 162 -4.77 -8.47 4.43
C TYR A 162 -4.31 -9.91 4.66
N GLU A 163 -5.24 -10.86 4.90
CA GLU A 163 -4.92 -12.30 5.03
C GLU A 163 -4.26 -12.85 3.77
N TYR A 164 -4.76 -12.45 2.60
CA TYR A 164 -4.15 -12.80 1.32
C TYR A 164 -2.70 -12.32 1.20
N ILE A 165 -2.44 -11.07 1.61
CA ILE A 165 -1.09 -10.50 1.61
C ILE A 165 -0.17 -11.30 2.54
N LEU A 166 -0.67 -11.73 3.70
CA LEU A 166 0.09 -12.56 4.64
C LEU A 166 0.38 -13.96 4.07
N GLU A 167 -0.55 -14.57 3.34
CA GLU A 167 -0.36 -15.88 2.73
C GLU A 167 0.71 -15.83 1.63
N LYS A 168 0.59 -14.89 0.69
CA LYS A 168 1.47 -14.79 -0.48
C LYS A 168 2.79 -14.09 -0.19
N GLY A 169 2.81 -13.19 0.79
CA GLY A 169 3.99 -12.42 1.17
C GLY A 169 5.05 -13.19 1.94
N LYS A 170 4.75 -14.41 2.44
CA LYS A 170 5.74 -15.29 3.11
C LYS A 170 6.97 -15.59 2.26
N GLN A 171 6.85 -15.53 0.94
CA GLN A 171 7.94 -15.79 0.00
C GLN A 171 8.87 -14.58 -0.21
N LEU A 172 8.54 -13.41 0.36
CA LEU A 172 9.31 -12.17 0.19
C LEU A 172 10.06 -11.79 1.46
N SER A 173 11.32 -12.25 1.55
CA SER A 173 12.22 -11.90 2.66
C SER A 173 12.46 -10.39 2.80
N ASP A 174 12.39 -9.63 1.71
CA ASP A 174 12.71 -8.20 1.66
C ASP A 174 11.62 -7.27 2.22
N ARG A 175 10.46 -7.78 2.63
CA ARG A 175 9.28 -6.96 3.02
C ARG A 175 8.63 -7.34 4.35
N GLN A 176 9.44 -7.80 5.32
CA GLN A 176 8.95 -8.13 6.66
C GLN A 176 8.18 -6.98 7.32
N HIS A 177 8.59 -5.73 7.11
CA HIS A 177 7.89 -4.56 7.64
C HIS A 177 6.43 -4.45 7.17
N LEU A 178 6.14 -4.76 5.91
CA LEU A 178 4.78 -4.71 5.38
C LEU A 178 3.90 -5.81 5.98
N LEU A 179 4.47 -7.01 6.19
CA LEU A 179 3.77 -8.13 6.81
C LEU A 179 3.44 -7.84 8.27
N GLU A 180 4.39 -7.27 9.02
CA GLU A 180 4.16 -6.85 10.40
C GLU A 180 3.14 -5.71 10.48
N GLU A 181 3.19 -4.73 9.57
CA GLU A 181 2.14 -3.71 9.48
C GLU A 181 0.77 -4.34 9.17
N THR A 182 0.71 -5.31 8.26
CA THR A 182 -0.52 -6.02 7.91
C THR A 182 -1.12 -6.74 9.13
N LYS A 183 -0.29 -7.44 9.92
CA LYS A 183 -0.72 -8.07 11.19
C LYS A 183 -1.26 -7.03 12.18
N GLU A 184 -0.58 -5.90 12.33
CA GLU A 184 -0.99 -4.79 13.20
C GLU A 184 -2.35 -4.21 12.77
N ARG A 185 -2.57 -4.03 11.46
CA ARG A 185 -3.85 -3.56 10.91
C ARG A 185 -4.98 -4.52 11.20
N ILE A 186 -4.82 -5.81 10.89
CA ILE A 186 -5.82 -6.85 11.21
C ILE A 186 -6.16 -6.84 12.70
N ARG A 187 -5.15 -6.78 13.57
CA ARG A 187 -5.34 -6.74 15.03
C ARG A 187 -6.14 -5.51 15.46
N ASN A 188 -5.85 -4.34 14.90
CA ASN A 188 -6.57 -3.11 15.22
C ASN A 188 -8.03 -3.15 14.74
N ILE A 189 -8.29 -3.73 13.57
CA ILE A 189 -9.65 -3.92 13.06
C ILE A 189 -10.46 -4.79 14.02
N TYR A 190 -9.95 -5.97 14.38
CA TYR A 190 -10.65 -6.86 15.29
C TYR A 190 -10.80 -6.25 16.69
N CYS A 191 -9.71 -5.80 17.32
CA CYS A 191 -9.72 -5.36 18.71
C CYS A 191 -10.38 -4.00 18.96
N ARG A 192 -10.45 -3.11 17.97
CA ARG A 192 -10.96 -1.74 18.16
C ARG A 192 -12.19 -1.42 17.33
N LYS A 193 -12.32 -1.97 16.12
CA LYS A 193 -13.41 -1.61 15.20
C LYS A 193 -14.58 -2.57 15.33
N LEU A 194 -14.34 -3.86 15.15
CA LEU A 194 -15.38 -4.89 15.17
C LEU A 194 -15.92 -5.15 16.58
N THR A 195 -15.04 -5.31 17.57
CA THR A 195 -15.44 -5.63 18.96
C THR A 195 -16.12 -4.47 19.70
N LYS A 196 -15.98 -3.22 19.23
CA LYS A 196 -16.61 -2.05 19.86
C LYS A 196 -18.14 -2.06 19.72
N LYS A 197 -18.66 -2.59 18.61
CA LYS A 197 -20.11 -2.67 18.32
C LYS A 197 -20.66 -4.09 18.39
N ALA A 198 -19.81 -5.11 18.48
CA ALA A 198 -20.22 -6.51 18.49
C ALA A 198 -20.69 -6.98 19.87
N SER A 199 -21.60 -7.97 19.87
CA SER A 199 -21.91 -8.73 21.08
C SER A 199 -20.67 -9.49 21.57
N PRO A 200 -20.60 -9.83 22.87
CA PRO A 200 -19.47 -10.57 23.43
C PRO A 200 -19.19 -11.89 22.69
N ASP A 201 -20.21 -12.61 22.23
CA ASP A 201 -20.05 -13.87 21.46
C ASP A 201 -19.38 -13.65 20.11
N LYS A 202 -19.82 -12.63 19.36
CA LYS A 202 -19.22 -12.28 18.07
C LYS A 202 -17.77 -11.81 18.25
N ALA A 203 -17.49 -11.10 19.35
CA ALA A 203 -16.13 -10.70 19.71
C ALA A 203 -15.22 -11.90 19.98
N LEU A 204 -15.71 -12.95 20.66
CA LEU A 204 -14.94 -14.18 20.90
C LEU A 204 -14.54 -14.87 19.59
N LEU A 205 -15.47 -14.98 18.63
CA LEU A 205 -15.18 -15.55 17.31
C LEU A 205 -14.06 -14.78 16.59
N HIS A 206 -14.07 -13.46 16.68
CA HIS A 206 -13.03 -12.61 16.10
C HIS A 206 -11.67 -12.81 16.78
N TYR A 207 -11.63 -12.96 18.10
CA TYR A 207 -10.39 -13.23 18.82
C TYR A 207 -9.82 -14.63 18.51
N GLN A 208 -10.68 -15.63 18.31
CA GLN A 208 -10.26 -16.95 17.87
C GLN A 208 -9.58 -16.92 16.49
N LYS A 209 -10.15 -16.16 15.54
CA LYS A 209 -9.52 -15.94 14.22
C LYS A 209 -8.15 -15.28 14.34
N LEU A 210 -8.01 -14.28 15.22
CA LEU A 210 -6.71 -13.65 15.47
C LEU A 210 -5.65 -14.64 16.00
N LEU A 211 -6.04 -15.58 16.87
CA LEU A 211 -5.09 -16.56 17.42
C LEU A 211 -4.56 -17.56 16.37
N GLN A 212 -5.21 -17.68 15.22
CA GLN A 212 -4.71 -18.48 14.10
C GLN A 212 -3.55 -17.79 13.36
N LEU A 213 -3.37 -16.48 13.56
CA LEU A 213 -2.25 -15.73 13.00
C LEU A 213 -0.97 -15.97 13.82
N ASP A 214 0.18 -15.84 13.16
CA ASP A 214 1.48 -15.94 13.83
C ASP A 214 1.76 -14.70 14.67
N LEU A 215 1.36 -14.77 15.94
CA LEU A 215 1.42 -13.72 16.94
C LEU A 215 2.49 -14.01 18.01
N CYS A 216 3.15 -12.96 18.49
CA CYS A 216 4.10 -13.09 19.58
C CYS A 216 3.41 -13.38 20.92
N LYS A 217 4.18 -13.88 21.91
CA LYS A 217 3.66 -14.21 23.26
C LYS A 217 2.90 -13.04 23.91
N ASN A 218 3.39 -11.81 23.71
CA ASN A 218 2.78 -10.60 24.26
C ASN A 218 1.39 -10.33 23.65
N GLU A 219 1.24 -10.51 22.34
CA GLU A 219 -0.02 -10.29 21.63
C GLU A 219 -1.03 -11.38 21.97
N LYS A 220 -0.59 -12.64 22.02
CA LYS A 220 -1.43 -13.77 22.47
C LYS A 220 -1.97 -13.50 23.88
N ALA A 221 -1.11 -13.08 24.83
CA ALA A 221 -1.54 -12.72 26.17
C ALA A 221 -2.61 -11.61 26.20
N PHE A 222 -2.47 -10.60 25.33
CA PHE A 222 -3.47 -9.54 25.21
C PHE A 222 -4.82 -10.06 24.69
N ILE A 223 -4.82 -10.93 23.68
CA ILE A 223 -6.04 -11.52 23.13
C ILE A 223 -6.73 -12.41 24.17
N TYR A 224 -5.98 -13.28 24.86
CA TYR A 224 -6.51 -14.11 25.94
C TYR A 224 -7.13 -13.28 27.07
N LYS A 225 -6.51 -12.13 27.42
CA LYS A 225 -7.13 -11.16 28.34
C LYS A 225 -8.49 -10.66 27.83
N LYS A 226 -8.57 -10.31 26.54
CA LYS A 226 -9.83 -9.82 25.94
C LYS A 226 -10.90 -10.89 25.86
N MET A 227 -10.54 -12.14 25.59
CA MET A 227 -11.46 -13.27 25.64
C MET A 227 -11.99 -13.49 27.06
N ALA A 228 -11.13 -13.43 28.08
CA ALA A 228 -11.55 -13.52 29.48
C ALA A 228 -12.50 -12.38 29.88
N GLU A 229 -12.26 -11.14 29.43
CA GLU A 229 -13.19 -10.02 29.62
C GLU A 229 -14.55 -10.26 28.95
N CYS A 230 -14.59 -10.90 27.78
CA CYS A 230 -15.83 -11.27 27.08
C CYS A 230 -16.60 -12.37 27.81
N HIS A 231 -15.94 -13.47 28.20
CA HIS A 231 -16.57 -14.54 28.98
C HIS A 231 -17.11 -14.05 30.32
N LEU A 232 -16.40 -13.14 30.99
CA LEU A 232 -16.89 -12.49 32.22
C LEU A 232 -18.20 -11.73 31.99
N LYS A 233 -18.35 -11.03 30.85
CA LYS A 233 -19.61 -10.34 30.50
C LYS A 233 -20.75 -11.32 30.20
N LEU A 234 -20.43 -12.50 29.68
CA LEU A 234 -21.37 -13.59 29.43
C LEU A 234 -21.66 -14.42 30.68
N GLN A 235 -21.07 -14.09 31.84
CA GLN A 235 -21.17 -14.85 33.09
C GLN A 235 -20.62 -16.28 33.00
N ASP A 236 -19.78 -16.56 32.01
CA ASP A 236 -19.08 -17.83 31.85
C ASP A 236 -17.74 -17.76 32.59
N TYR A 237 -17.81 -17.90 33.91
CA TYR A 237 -16.67 -17.71 34.81
C TYR A 237 -15.58 -18.77 34.62
N GLU A 238 -15.96 -20.00 34.28
CA GLU A 238 -15.01 -21.10 34.10
C GLU A 238 -14.09 -20.83 32.91
N ASN A 239 -14.67 -20.48 31.74
CA ASN A 239 -13.85 -20.13 30.58
C ASN A 239 -13.13 -18.81 30.78
N ALA A 240 -13.70 -17.83 31.49
CA ALA A 240 -13.00 -16.60 31.82
C ALA A 240 -11.71 -16.85 32.63
N LEU A 241 -11.75 -17.76 33.60
CA LEU A 241 -10.56 -18.18 34.37
C LEU A 241 -9.53 -18.90 33.50
N LYS A 242 -9.97 -19.86 32.67
CA LYS A 242 -9.07 -20.59 31.76
C LYS A 242 -8.27 -19.62 30.89
N HIS A 243 -8.95 -18.67 30.23
CA HIS A 243 -8.29 -17.68 29.38
C HIS A 243 -7.42 -16.70 30.21
N LEU A 244 -7.83 -16.33 31.43
CA LEU A 244 -7.00 -15.53 32.33
C LEU A 244 -5.69 -16.24 32.72
N HIS A 245 -5.74 -17.53 33.04
CA HIS A 245 -4.56 -18.31 33.39
C HIS A 245 -3.59 -18.42 32.21
N ILE A 246 -4.11 -18.64 31.00
CA ILE A 246 -3.29 -18.63 29.77
C ILE A 246 -2.65 -17.25 29.56
N ALA A 247 -3.39 -16.16 29.77
CA ALA A 247 -2.83 -14.81 29.65
C ALA A 247 -1.71 -14.55 30.68
N LEU A 248 -1.89 -15.01 31.92
CA LEU A 248 -0.90 -14.88 32.99
C LEU A 248 0.35 -15.72 32.74
N SER A 249 0.21 -16.94 32.21
CA SER A 249 1.36 -17.80 31.88
C SER A 249 2.21 -17.21 30.74
N LEU A 250 1.57 -16.55 29.78
CA LEU A 250 2.25 -15.89 28.67
C LEU A 250 2.90 -14.55 29.09
N LYS A 251 2.19 -13.74 29.88
CA LYS A 251 2.69 -12.44 30.35
C LYS A 251 2.11 -12.04 31.73
N PRO A 252 2.80 -12.37 32.83
CA PRO A 252 2.30 -12.12 34.19
C PRO A 252 2.07 -10.65 34.51
N LYS A 253 2.93 -9.74 34.01
CA LYS A 253 2.88 -8.29 34.30
C LYS A 253 2.05 -7.49 33.29
N LEU A 254 1.15 -8.11 32.53
CA LEU A 254 0.31 -7.39 31.56
C LEU A 254 -0.72 -6.50 32.29
N GLN A 255 -0.81 -5.24 31.87
CA GLN A 255 -1.70 -4.25 32.48
C GLN A 255 -3.17 -4.71 32.41
N GLY A 256 -3.83 -4.70 33.58
CA GLY A 256 -5.23 -5.04 33.74
C GLY A 256 -5.52 -6.50 34.13
N LEU A 257 -4.55 -7.43 34.03
CA LEU A 257 -4.77 -8.83 34.43
C LEU A 257 -5.07 -8.97 35.92
N ASN A 258 -4.35 -8.26 36.79
CA ASN A 258 -4.58 -8.32 38.23
C ASN A 258 -5.98 -7.81 38.62
N LYS A 259 -6.45 -6.75 37.96
CA LYS A 259 -7.82 -6.24 38.17
C LYS A 259 -8.86 -7.27 37.73
N LEU A 260 -8.63 -7.93 36.60
CA LEU A 260 -9.51 -8.99 36.09
C LEU A 260 -9.54 -10.21 37.01
N LYS A 261 -8.38 -10.62 37.54
CA LYS A 261 -8.24 -11.70 38.53
C LYS A 261 -9.05 -11.43 39.80
N ILE A 262 -8.93 -10.22 40.35
CA ILE A 262 -9.68 -9.81 41.55
C ILE A 262 -11.19 -9.88 41.29
N LYS A 263 -11.66 -9.36 40.16
CA LYS A 263 -13.07 -9.41 39.79
C LYS A 263 -13.59 -10.84 39.67
N LEU A 264 -12.88 -11.71 38.95
CA LEU A 264 -13.30 -13.10 38.77
C LEU A 264 -13.38 -13.86 40.09
N ASN A 265 -12.43 -13.63 41.00
CA ASN A 265 -12.44 -14.24 42.33
C ASN A 265 -13.62 -13.78 43.19
N GLN A 266 -14.04 -12.52 43.08
CA GLN A 266 -15.22 -12.01 43.81
C GLN A 266 -16.52 -12.70 43.37
N TYR A 267 -16.69 -12.97 42.07
CA TYR A 267 -17.88 -13.65 41.56
C TYR A 267 -17.95 -15.12 41.95
N LEU A 268 -16.80 -15.81 42.02
CA LEU A 268 -16.74 -17.21 42.46
C LEU A 268 -17.02 -17.37 43.96
N GLN A 269 -16.56 -16.42 44.78
CA GLN A 269 -16.87 -16.43 46.22
C GLN A 269 -18.36 -16.21 46.50
N ASN A 270 -19.04 -15.44 45.64
CA ASN A 270 -20.47 -15.16 45.75
C ASN A 270 -21.38 -16.21 45.10
N SER A 271 -20.84 -17.15 44.32
CA SER A 271 -21.60 -18.24 43.68
C SER A 271 -21.60 -19.55 44.47
N VAL A 272 -20.97 -19.57 45.64
CA VAL A 272 -20.87 -20.74 46.55
C VAL A 272 -21.77 -20.56 47.79
N ILE A 273 -22.74 -19.64 47.74
CA ILE A 273 -23.78 -19.43 48.74
C ILE A 273 -25.13 -19.64 48.07
#